data_AF-A0A9X9F248-F1
#
_entry.id   AF-A0A9X9F248-F1
#
_cell.length_a   1.000
_cell.length_b   1.000
_cell.length_c   1.000
_cell.angle_alpha   90.00
_cell.angle_beta   90.00
_cell.angle_gamma   90.00
#
_symmetry.space_group_name_H-M   'P 1'
#
loop_
_entity.id
_entity.type
_entity.pdbx_description
1 polymer ?
#
loop_
_entity_poly.entity_id
_entity_poly.type
_entity_poly.pdbx_seq_one_letter_code
_entity_poly.pdbx_strand_id
1 'polypeptide(L)'
;MVIHKLITIEGMELRSMKKVLFLGDPGIDDSLAIMYGLLHPDIDIVGVVTGYGNVTQEKATSNAAYLLQLAGREDIPVINGAKIPLSGDITTYYPEIHGAEGLGPIRPPKNLSPNIKPFCLFFDILEKYKGELIIVDAGRSTTLATAFILEKPMMKYVKEYYIMGGSFLMPGNV
;
A
#
# COMPACT_ATOMS: atom_id res chain seq x y z
N MET A 1 -2.94 29.34 2.11
CA MET A 1 -3.29 29.86 0.78
C MET A 1 -2.01 29.93 -0.05
N VAL A 2 -1.65 28.82 -0.72
CA VAL A 2 -0.47 28.76 -1.60
C VAL A 2 -0.97 28.34 -2.98
N ILE A 3 -1.18 29.38 -3.76
CA ILE A 3 -1.29 29.52 -5.21
C ILE A 3 -0.69 28.34 -5.99
N HIS A 4 -1.53 27.40 -6.45
CA HIS A 4 -1.19 26.56 -7.60
C HIS A 4 -1.39 27.42 -8.85
N LYS A 5 -0.28 27.93 -9.39
CA LYS A 5 -0.24 28.71 -10.61
C LYS A 5 -0.40 27.76 -11.80
N LEU A 6 -1.45 28.00 -12.58
CA LEU A 6 -1.66 27.48 -13.92
C LEU A 6 -0.37 27.57 -14.75
N ILE A 7 0.06 26.44 -15.31
CA ILE A 7 0.85 26.40 -16.52
C ILE A 7 0.10 25.50 -17.50
N THR A 8 -0.63 26.15 -18.39
CA THR A 8 -1.22 25.57 -19.59
C THR A 8 -0.09 25.25 -20.56
N ILE A 9 0.13 23.98 -20.87
CA ILE A 9 0.88 23.55 -22.06
C ILE A 9 -0.16 22.93 -23.00
N GLU A 10 -0.35 23.57 -24.14
CA GLU A 10 -1.30 23.18 -25.18
C GLU A 10 -1.05 21.72 -25.64
N GLY A 11 -2.08 20.88 -25.57
CA GLY A 11 -2.11 19.57 -26.23
C GLY A 11 -2.00 18.32 -25.35
N MET A 12 -1.83 18.44 -24.02
CA MET A 12 -2.00 17.30 -23.12
C MET A 12 -3.45 17.26 -22.64
N GLU A 13 -4.19 16.19 -22.97
CA GLU A 13 -5.37 15.83 -22.18
C GLU A 13 -5.02 15.94 -20.70
N LEU A 14 -5.85 16.62 -19.91
CA LEU A 14 -5.79 16.55 -18.45
C LEU A 14 -6.01 15.09 -18.06
N ARG A 15 -4.94 14.29 -18.06
CA ARG A 15 -5.00 12.91 -17.58
C ARG A 15 -5.25 13.00 -16.08
N SER A 16 -6.47 12.64 -15.68
CA SER A 16 -6.80 12.48 -14.28
C SER A 16 -5.86 11.45 -13.68
N MET A 17 -5.17 11.82 -12.60
CA MET A 17 -4.26 10.92 -11.90
C MET A 17 -5.02 9.70 -11.39
N LYS A 18 -4.43 8.52 -11.55
CA LYS A 18 -5.00 7.26 -11.08
C LYS A 18 -4.94 7.24 -9.55
N LYS A 19 -6.10 7.15 -8.90
CA LYS A 19 -6.22 7.03 -7.44
C LYS A 19 -5.85 5.62 -7.02
N VAL A 20 -4.72 5.44 -6.33
CA VAL A 20 -4.19 4.14 -5.95
C VAL A 20 -4.22 3.96 -4.44
N LEU A 21 -4.85 2.90 -3.98
CA LEU A 21 -4.68 2.38 -2.62
C LEU A 21 -3.72 1.19 -2.69
N PHE A 22 -2.55 1.34 -2.09
CA PHE A 22 -1.52 0.30 -2.09
C PHE A 22 -1.66 -0.59 -0.86
N LEU A 23 -1.77 -1.89 -1.05
CA LEU A 23 -1.77 -2.92 -0.02
C LEU A 23 -0.46 -3.69 -0.14
N GLY A 24 0.30 -3.80 0.95
CA GLY A 24 1.56 -4.54 0.93
C GLY A 24 2.17 -4.71 2.31
N ASP A 25 3.39 -5.20 2.33
CA ASP A 25 4.12 -5.53 3.56
C ASP A 25 5.57 -5.03 3.45
N PRO A 26 5.77 -3.69 3.32
CA PRO A 26 6.99 -3.04 2.86
C PRO A 26 8.30 -3.79 3.08
N GLY A 27 8.61 -4.65 2.10
CA GLY A 27 9.93 -5.19 1.81
C GLY A 27 10.71 -4.27 0.88
N ILE A 28 11.80 -4.77 0.31
CA ILE A 28 12.68 -4.00 -0.59
C ILE A 28 11.94 -3.61 -1.88
N ASP A 29 11.22 -4.56 -2.47
CA ASP A 29 10.43 -4.43 -3.68
C ASP A 29 9.15 -3.61 -3.48
N ASP A 30 8.39 -3.84 -2.41
CA ASP A 30 7.27 -2.96 -2.05
C ASP A 30 7.72 -1.50 -1.86
N SER A 31 8.89 -1.29 -1.22
CA SER A 31 9.43 0.04 -1.00
C SER A 31 9.71 0.74 -2.32
N LEU A 32 10.26 0.01 -3.30
CA LEU A 32 10.47 0.53 -4.65
C LEU A 32 9.13 0.84 -5.34
N ALA A 33 8.12 -0.02 -5.21
CA ALA A 33 6.79 0.21 -5.79
C ALA A 33 6.10 1.45 -5.19
N ILE A 34 6.17 1.64 -3.87
CA ILE A 34 5.65 2.82 -3.19
C ILE A 34 6.38 4.06 -3.69
N MET A 35 7.73 4.07 -3.66
CA MET A 35 8.51 5.23 -4.11
C MET A 35 8.26 5.55 -5.60
N TYR A 36 8.13 4.54 -6.45
CA TYR A 36 7.75 4.73 -7.84
C TYR A 36 6.39 5.42 -7.95
N GLY A 37 5.37 4.93 -7.24
CA GLY A 37 4.03 5.52 -7.28
C GLY A 37 3.98 6.94 -6.72
N LEU A 38 4.78 7.26 -5.70
CA LEU A 38 4.87 8.63 -5.15
C LEU A 38 5.51 9.63 -6.12
N LEU A 39 6.42 9.16 -6.98
CA LEU A 39 7.17 9.99 -7.94
C LEU A 39 6.56 10.01 -9.34
N HIS A 40 5.61 9.12 -9.64
CA HIS A 40 5.03 8.98 -10.96
C HIS A 40 3.95 10.03 -11.23
N PRO A 41 4.00 10.79 -12.35
CA PRO A 41 3.11 11.93 -12.59
C PRO A 41 1.63 11.55 -12.77
N ASP A 42 1.35 10.32 -13.20
CA ASP A 42 -0.02 9.84 -13.43
C ASP A 42 -0.61 9.03 -12.25
N ILE A 43 0.12 8.88 -11.13
CA ILE A 43 -0.32 8.06 -9.98
C ILE A 43 -0.47 8.94 -8.75
N ASP A 44 -1.61 8.82 -8.10
CA ASP A 44 -1.88 9.45 -6.81
C ASP A 44 -2.13 8.36 -5.77
N ILE A 45 -1.12 8.07 -4.94
CA ILE A 45 -1.28 7.16 -3.81
C ILE A 45 -2.13 7.84 -2.75
N VAL A 46 -3.35 7.33 -2.55
CA VAL A 46 -4.33 7.90 -1.60
C VAL A 46 -4.29 7.23 -0.22
N GLY A 47 -3.50 6.17 -0.07
CA GLY A 47 -3.27 5.47 1.19
C GLY A 47 -2.34 4.27 1.01
N VAL A 48 -1.72 3.85 2.10
CA VAL A 48 -0.90 2.62 2.17
C VAL A 48 -1.44 1.74 3.29
N VAL A 49 -1.94 0.56 2.93
CA VAL A 49 -2.44 -0.44 3.87
C VAL A 49 -1.36 -1.48 4.09
N THR A 50 -0.97 -1.69 5.34
CA THR A 50 0.18 -2.55 5.68
C THR A 50 -0.26 -3.83 6.35
N GLY A 51 0.14 -4.97 5.76
CA GLY A 51 -0.13 -6.32 6.27
C GLY A 51 1.13 -7.05 6.74
N TYR A 52 0.97 -8.31 7.12
CA TYR A 52 2.06 -9.24 7.38
C TYR A 52 2.58 -9.87 6.07
N GLY A 53 3.86 -10.27 6.06
CA GLY A 53 4.46 -11.01 4.95
C GLY A 53 5.98 -11.09 5.07
N ASN A 54 6.71 -10.29 4.30
CA ASN A 54 8.17 -10.08 4.34
C ASN A 54 8.65 -9.76 5.76
N VAL A 55 7.85 -8.97 6.49
CA VAL A 55 8.03 -8.65 7.90
C VAL A 55 6.69 -8.70 8.64
N THR A 56 6.74 -8.63 9.98
CA THR A 56 5.55 -8.44 10.81
C THR A 56 4.80 -7.18 10.41
N GLN A 57 3.47 -7.18 10.56
CA GLN A 57 2.62 -6.03 10.22
C GLN A 57 3.10 -4.72 10.85
N GLU A 58 3.53 -4.75 12.12
CA GLU A 58 4.03 -3.56 12.82
C GLU A 58 5.29 -2.96 12.17
N LYS A 59 6.20 -3.82 11.68
CA LYS A 59 7.39 -3.40 10.94
C LYS A 59 7.02 -2.85 9.57
N ALA A 60 6.13 -3.53 8.86
CA ALA A 60 5.59 -3.05 7.58
C ALA A 60 4.97 -1.66 7.71
N THR A 61 4.18 -1.41 8.78
CA THR A 61 3.62 -0.08 9.09
C THR A 61 4.71 0.96 9.35
N SER A 62 5.73 0.63 10.14
CA SER A 62 6.86 1.52 10.40
C SER A 62 7.64 1.85 9.13
N ASN A 63 7.88 0.86 8.27
CA ASN A 63 8.56 0.99 6.99
C ASN A 63 7.76 1.91 6.04
N ALA A 64 6.45 1.66 5.86
CA ALA A 64 5.60 2.52 5.03
C ALA A 64 5.64 3.98 5.49
N ALA A 65 5.50 4.22 6.79
CA ALA A 65 5.55 5.57 7.32
C ALA A 65 6.92 6.23 7.15
N TYR A 66 8.01 5.47 7.32
CA TYR A 66 9.36 5.96 7.10
C TYR A 66 9.57 6.37 5.64
N LEU A 67 9.11 5.56 4.69
CA LEU A 67 9.17 5.88 3.26
C LEU A 67 8.36 7.14 2.91
N LEU A 68 7.15 7.27 3.45
CA LEU A 68 6.32 8.47 3.26
C LEU A 68 6.97 9.72 3.84
N GLN A 69 7.60 9.61 5.01
CA GLN A 69 8.36 10.70 5.61
C GLN A 69 9.56 11.10 4.73
N LEU A 70 10.34 10.14 4.24
CA LEU A 70 11.45 10.41 3.31
C LEU A 70 10.99 11.09 2.03
N ALA A 71 9.80 10.74 1.53
CA ALA A 71 9.20 11.34 0.36
C ALA A 71 8.51 12.69 0.63
N GLY A 72 8.44 13.14 1.89
CA GLY A 72 7.71 14.36 2.27
C GLY A 72 6.18 14.26 2.07
N ARG A 73 5.63 13.05 2.13
CA ARG A 73 4.21 12.72 1.87
C ARG A 73 3.50 12.13 3.07
N GLU A 74 3.76 12.68 4.26
CA GLU A 74 3.08 12.29 5.51
C GLU A 74 1.58 12.63 5.52
N ASP A 75 1.08 13.33 4.49
CA ASP A 75 -0.35 13.53 4.21
C ASP A 75 -1.08 12.23 3.82
N ILE A 76 -0.35 11.25 3.29
CA ILE A 76 -0.91 9.96 2.89
C ILE A 76 -1.12 9.09 4.13
N PRO A 77 -2.34 8.58 4.39
CA PRO A 77 -2.59 7.74 5.55
C PRO A 77 -1.92 6.36 5.42
N VAL A 78 -1.22 5.95 6.47
CA VAL A 78 -0.84 4.54 6.67
C VAL A 78 -1.94 3.86 7.47
N ILE A 79 -2.48 2.76 6.94
CA ILE A 79 -3.61 2.03 7.48
C ILE A 79 -3.14 0.65 7.94
N ASN A 80 -3.55 0.24 9.14
CA ASN A 80 -3.29 -1.12 9.60
C ASN A 80 -4.17 -2.12 8.84
N GLY A 81 -3.54 -3.12 8.24
CA GLY A 81 -4.18 -4.29 7.68
C GLY A 81 -4.11 -5.50 8.60
N ALA A 82 -4.18 -6.69 8.00
CA ALA A 82 -4.12 -7.95 8.72
C ALA A 82 -2.76 -8.19 9.38
N LYS A 83 -2.78 -8.74 10.60
CA LYS A 83 -1.58 -9.16 11.34
C LYS A 83 -1.23 -10.63 11.15
N ILE A 84 -2.22 -11.44 10.79
CA ILE A 84 -2.10 -12.90 10.66
C ILE A 84 -2.98 -13.40 9.50
N PRO A 85 -2.73 -14.61 8.97
CA PRO A 85 -3.59 -15.25 7.97
C PRO A 85 -5.02 -15.48 8.45
N LEU A 86 -5.96 -15.58 7.51
CA LEU A 86 -7.36 -15.92 7.81
C LEU A 86 -7.50 -17.29 8.47
N SER A 87 -6.58 -18.22 8.21
CA SER A 87 -6.53 -19.53 8.86
C SER A 87 -6.10 -19.47 10.34
N GLY A 88 -5.48 -18.38 10.77
CA GLY A 88 -4.87 -18.27 12.10
C GLY A 88 -3.51 -18.94 12.25
N ASP A 89 -2.92 -19.44 11.16
CA ASP A 89 -1.63 -20.13 11.18
C ASP A 89 -0.48 -19.19 11.59
N ILE A 90 0.57 -19.78 12.18
CA ILE A 90 1.81 -19.06 12.49
C ILE A 90 2.52 -18.72 11.18
N THR A 91 2.83 -17.43 11.00
CA THR A 91 3.58 -16.95 9.83
C THR A 91 5.06 -17.21 10.01
N THR A 92 5.68 -17.85 9.02
CA THR A 92 7.14 -17.96 8.89
C THR A 92 7.68 -16.74 8.14
N TYR A 93 8.76 -16.14 8.66
CA TYR A 93 9.44 -14.99 8.06
C TYR A 93 10.82 -15.40 7.53
N TYR A 94 11.24 -14.81 6.41
CA TYR A 94 12.51 -15.11 5.73
C TYR A 94 13.41 -13.85 5.68
N PRO A 95 14.01 -13.45 6.83
CA PRO A 95 14.79 -12.21 6.94
C PRO A 95 16.05 -12.19 6.07
N GLU A 96 16.49 -13.33 5.53
CA GLU A 96 17.59 -13.42 4.56
C GLU A 96 17.27 -12.78 3.20
N ILE A 97 15.98 -12.62 2.86
CA ILE A 97 15.55 -12.01 1.59
C ILE A 97 15.51 -10.48 1.71
N HIS A 98 14.84 -9.96 2.75
CA HIS A 98 14.58 -8.52 2.90
C HIS A 98 15.34 -7.86 4.07
N GLY A 99 16.15 -8.61 4.81
CA GLY A 99 16.81 -8.13 6.02
C GLY A 99 15.88 -8.12 7.24
N ALA A 100 16.49 -8.02 8.43
CA ALA A 100 15.76 -8.07 9.71
C ALA A 100 14.67 -6.99 9.86
N GLU A 101 14.83 -5.84 9.21
CA GLU A 101 13.87 -4.74 9.22
C GLU A 101 13.05 -4.64 7.91
N GLY A 102 13.20 -5.57 6.96
CA GLY A 102 12.48 -5.54 5.68
C GLY A 102 13.03 -4.58 4.62
N LEU A 103 13.95 -3.67 5.00
CA LEU A 103 14.55 -2.66 4.11
C LEU A 103 16.03 -2.94 3.80
N GLY A 104 16.44 -4.21 3.76
CA GLY A 104 17.82 -4.62 3.54
C GLY A 104 18.77 -4.10 4.63
N PRO A 105 19.81 -3.32 4.28
CA PRO A 105 20.75 -2.77 5.27
C PRO A 105 20.18 -1.55 6.01
N ILE A 106 19.06 -0.98 5.55
CA ILE A 106 18.49 0.24 6.13
C ILE A 106 17.86 -0.10 7.49
N ARG A 107 17.98 0.83 8.44
CA ARG A 107 17.39 0.76 9.78
C ARG A 107 16.50 1.97 10.00
N PRO A 108 15.16 1.82 9.93
CA PRO A 108 14.24 2.90 10.23
C PRO A 108 14.47 3.47 11.64
N PRO A 109 14.21 4.79 11.85
CA PRO A 109 14.28 5.39 13.17
C PRO A 109 13.28 4.73 14.13
N LYS A 110 13.75 4.33 15.33
CA LYS A 110 12.89 3.71 16.35
C LYS A 110 11.87 4.67 16.97
N ASN A 111 12.11 5.97 16.83
CA ASN A 111 11.28 7.05 17.37
C ASN A 111 10.32 7.65 16.34
N LEU A 112 10.08 6.97 15.21
CA LEU A 112 9.05 7.37 14.27
C LEU A 112 7.68 7.29 14.98
N SER A 113 6.91 8.38 14.94
CA SER A 113 5.54 8.43 15.47
C SER A 113 4.55 8.59 14.33
N PRO A 114 4.31 7.52 13.55
CA PRO A 114 3.43 7.60 12.40
C PRO A 114 1.98 7.80 12.82
N ASN A 115 1.25 8.62 12.05
CA ASN A 115 -0.19 8.79 12.21
C ASN A 115 -0.94 7.60 11.61
N ILE A 116 -0.88 6.46 12.30
CA ILE A 116 -1.48 5.20 11.85
C ILE A 116 -3.00 5.28 11.97
N LYS A 117 -3.69 4.84 10.93
CA LYS A 117 -5.14 4.84 10.83
C LYS A 117 -5.72 3.43 11.03
N PRO A 118 -6.90 3.33 11.67
CA PRO A 118 -7.60 2.06 11.79
C PRO A 118 -8.07 1.55 10.43
N PHE A 119 -8.28 0.23 10.32
CA PHE A 119 -8.71 -0.41 9.07
C PHE A 119 -10.03 0.15 8.52
N CYS A 120 -10.92 0.68 9.35
CA CYS A 120 -12.17 1.28 8.88
C CYS A 120 -11.99 2.43 7.88
N LEU A 121 -10.85 3.15 7.92
CA LEU A 121 -10.53 4.20 6.93
C LEU A 121 -10.45 3.65 5.49
N PHE A 122 -10.18 2.35 5.32
CA PHE A 122 -10.23 1.68 4.03
C PHE A 122 -11.59 1.88 3.33
N PHE A 123 -12.69 1.76 4.09
CA PHE A 123 -14.04 1.91 3.55
C PHE A 123 -14.40 3.37 3.26
N ASP A 124 -13.89 4.31 4.05
CA ASP A 124 -14.04 5.74 3.76
C ASP A 124 -13.32 6.12 2.46
N ILE A 125 -12.14 5.54 2.20
CA ILE A 125 -11.39 5.73 0.94
C ILE A 125 -12.16 5.12 -0.24
N LEU A 126 -12.76 3.93 -0.07
CA LEU A 126 -13.61 3.31 -1.09
C LEU A 126 -14.80 4.19 -1.47
N GLU A 127 -15.52 4.74 -0.48
CA GLU A 127 -16.65 5.63 -0.73
C GLU A 127 -16.18 6.93 -1.40
N LYS A 128 -15.10 7.53 -0.90
CA LYS A 128 -14.55 8.79 -1.41
C LYS A 128 -14.13 8.72 -2.88
N TYR A 129 -13.57 7.60 -3.32
CA TYR A 129 -13.06 7.40 -4.69
C TYR A 129 -13.85 6.36 -5.48
N LYS A 130 -15.14 6.25 -5.21
CA LYS A 130 -16.04 5.28 -5.83
C LYS A 130 -16.04 5.38 -7.36
N GLY A 131 -15.77 4.27 -8.03
CA GLY A 131 -15.67 4.16 -9.49
C GLY A 131 -14.32 4.61 -10.07
N GLU A 132 -13.43 5.16 -9.24
CA GLU A 132 -12.12 5.67 -9.66
C GLU A 132 -10.96 4.94 -8.98
N LEU A 133 -11.17 4.38 -7.79
CA LEU A 133 -10.11 3.77 -6.99
C LEU A 133 -9.55 2.51 -7.67
N ILE A 134 -8.23 2.45 -7.73
CA ILE A 134 -7.45 1.28 -8.11
C ILE A 134 -6.83 0.71 -6.83
N ILE A 135 -7.00 -0.60 -6.61
CA ILE A 135 -6.30 -1.31 -5.55
C ILE A 135 -5.11 -2.05 -6.16
N VAL A 136 -3.91 -1.78 -5.64
CA VAL A 136 -2.71 -2.56 -5.93
C VAL A 136 -2.38 -3.37 -4.69
N ASP A 137 -2.53 -4.69 -4.77
CA ASP A 137 -2.25 -5.63 -3.68
C ASP A 137 -0.93 -6.36 -4.00
N ALA A 138 0.15 -5.90 -3.40
CA ALA A 138 1.49 -6.45 -3.55
C ALA A 138 1.85 -7.47 -2.46
N GLY A 139 1.02 -7.58 -1.43
CA GLY A 139 1.31 -8.41 -0.26
C GLY A 139 0.41 -9.63 -0.12
N ARG A 140 0.31 -10.15 1.11
CA ARG A 140 -0.65 -11.20 1.45
C ARG A 140 -2.08 -10.62 1.38
N SER A 141 -2.92 -11.14 0.50
CA SER A 141 -4.30 -10.68 0.27
C SER A 141 -5.28 -10.89 1.43
N THR A 142 -4.81 -11.17 2.65
CA THR A 142 -5.67 -11.36 3.83
C THR A 142 -6.48 -10.10 4.13
N THR A 143 -5.85 -8.92 4.08
CA THR A 143 -6.54 -7.64 4.30
C THR A 143 -7.63 -7.41 3.25
N LEU A 144 -7.31 -7.68 1.98
CA LEU A 144 -8.27 -7.54 0.88
C LEU A 144 -9.43 -8.54 1.02
N ALA A 145 -9.14 -9.80 1.34
CA ALA A 145 -10.15 -10.82 1.60
C ALA A 145 -11.06 -10.44 2.78
N THR A 146 -10.50 -9.90 3.87
CA THR A 146 -11.29 -9.36 5.00
C THR A 146 -12.22 -8.24 4.55
N ALA A 147 -11.78 -7.33 3.67
CA ALA A 147 -12.66 -6.29 3.12
C ALA A 147 -13.85 -6.88 2.33
N PHE A 148 -13.60 -7.92 1.52
CA PHE A 148 -14.67 -8.65 0.82
C PHE A 148 -15.62 -9.38 1.77
N ILE A 149 -15.13 -9.89 2.90
CA ILE A 149 -15.97 -10.56 3.91
C ILE A 149 -16.86 -9.56 4.63
N LEU A 150 -16.31 -8.40 5.01
CA LEU A 150 -17.03 -7.38 5.79
C LEU A 150 -18.03 -6.59 4.93
N GLU A 151 -17.59 -6.08 3.77
CA GLU A 151 -18.38 -5.13 2.97
C GLU A 151 -18.30 -5.44 1.47
N LYS A 152 -18.67 -6.68 1.10
CA LYS A 152 -18.73 -7.14 -0.30
C LYS A 152 -19.42 -6.14 -1.26
N PRO A 153 -20.53 -5.46 -0.90
CA PRO A 153 -21.14 -4.48 -1.78
C PRO A 153 -20.23 -3.28 -2.11
N MET A 154 -19.46 -2.79 -1.13
CA MET A 154 -18.52 -1.67 -1.32
C MET A 154 -17.32 -2.05 -2.18
N MET A 155 -16.92 -3.32 -2.22
CA MET A 155 -15.84 -3.78 -3.09
C MET A 155 -16.16 -3.63 -4.59
N LYS A 156 -17.44 -3.42 -4.95
CA LYS A 156 -17.85 -3.06 -6.32
C LYS A 156 -17.50 -1.61 -6.69
N TYR A 157 -17.09 -0.79 -5.73
CA TYR A 157 -16.70 0.60 -5.96
C TYR A 157 -15.29 0.72 -6.52
N VAL A 158 -14.46 -0.32 -6.34
CA VAL A 158 -13.12 -0.38 -6.91
C VAL A 158 -13.23 -0.53 -8.42
N LYS A 159 -12.52 0.34 -9.14
CA LYS A 159 -12.45 0.33 -10.60
C LYS A 159 -11.66 -0.87 -11.10
N GLU A 160 -10.46 -1.05 -10.56
CA GLU A 160 -9.50 -2.07 -10.99
C GLU A 160 -8.74 -2.65 -9.80
N TYR A 161 -8.41 -3.94 -9.89
CA TYR A 161 -7.55 -4.64 -8.95
C TYR A 161 -6.30 -5.13 -9.69
N TYR A 162 -5.13 -4.80 -9.17
CA TYR A 162 -3.84 -5.34 -9.61
C TYR A 162 -3.26 -6.13 -8.45
N ILE A 163 -3.03 -7.43 -8.65
CA ILE A 163 -2.59 -8.34 -7.59
C ILE A 163 -1.24 -8.91 -7.99
N MET A 164 -0.22 -8.71 -7.16
CA MET A 164 1.06 -9.39 -7.27
C MET A 164 0.96 -10.74 -6.57
N GLY A 165 0.89 -11.82 -7.33
CA GLY A 165 0.88 -13.16 -6.75
C GLY A 165 0.48 -14.25 -7.72
N GLY A 166 0.68 -15.48 -7.26
CA GLY A 166 0.42 -16.70 -8.03
C GLY A 166 1.59 -17.10 -8.92
N SER A 167 1.59 -18.36 -9.32
CA SER A 167 2.45 -18.89 -10.37
C SER A 167 1.57 -19.73 -11.29
N PHE A 168 1.48 -19.34 -12.56
CA PHE A 168 0.61 -19.96 -13.54
C PHE A 168 1.47 -20.72 -14.53
N LEU A 169 1.28 -22.05 -14.59
CA LEU A 169 2.02 -22.95 -15.49
C LEU A 169 3.55 -22.96 -15.26
N MET A 170 4.01 -22.53 -14.07
CA MET A 170 5.42 -22.45 -13.68
C MET A 170 5.61 -22.86 -12.21
N PRO A 171 6.85 -23.18 -11.77
CA PRO A 171 7.16 -23.38 -10.35
C PRO A 171 6.90 -22.14 -9.50
N GLY A 172 6.64 -22.35 -8.21
CA GLY A 172 6.55 -21.29 -7.20
C GLY A 172 7.93 -20.82 -6.70
N ASN A 173 7.91 -19.84 -5.80
CA ASN A 173 9.10 -19.23 -5.18
C ASN A 173 9.15 -19.38 -3.65
N VAL A 174 8.30 -20.24 -3.07
CA VAL A 174 8.23 -20.58 -1.63
C VAL A 174 8.52 -22.07 -1.46
#